data_AF-A0A7Y2JJ94-F1
#
_entry.id   AF-A0A7Y2JJ94-F1
#
_cell.length_a   1.000
_cell.length_b   1.000
_cell.length_c   1.000
_cell.angle_alpha   90.00
_cell.angle_beta   90.00
_cell.angle_gamma   90.00
#
_symmetry.space_group_name_H-M   'P 1'
#
loop_
_entity.id
_entity.type
_entity.pdbx_description
1 polymer ?
#
loop_
_entity_poly.entity_id
_entity_poly.type
_entity_poly.pdbx_seq_one_letter_code
_entity_poly.pdbx_strand_id
1 'polypeptide(L)'
;AGADEALMLDPFGFVNTTNACNFFIVRKGQVWTSTGDYCMNGITRQKVIDLCRENDISVFERNFSLVDTYGASEAFLTGTFGAQTPVFEIDGRMIGGGKAGPVFHRIRALYKAEIALLRN
;
A
#
# COMPACT_ATOMS: atom_id res chain seq x y z
N ALA A 1 21.41 -10.13 -2.36
CA ALA A 1 20.18 -9.44 -2.79
C ALA A 1 20.44 -7.93 -2.74
N GLY A 2 19.89 -7.17 -3.67
CA GLY A 2 20.06 -5.71 -3.81
C GLY A 2 18.72 -4.99 -3.98
N ALA A 3 17.69 -5.46 -3.25
CA ALA A 3 16.36 -4.84 -3.21
C ALA A 3 16.29 -3.75 -2.14
N ASP A 4 15.35 -2.82 -2.29
CA ASP A 4 15.20 -1.66 -1.39
C ASP A 4 14.55 -2.01 -0.04
N GLU A 5 13.61 -2.97 -0.02
CA GLU A 5 12.83 -3.37 1.15
C GLU A 5 12.52 -4.87 1.16
N ALA A 6 12.16 -5.40 2.33
CA ALA A 6 11.73 -6.79 2.50
C ALA A 6 10.22 -6.86 2.77
N LEU A 7 9.48 -7.60 1.94
CA LEU A 7 8.06 -7.89 2.18
C LEU A 7 7.93 -9.10 3.11
N MET A 8 7.31 -8.90 4.26
CA MET A 8 7.08 -9.91 5.28
C MET A 8 5.66 -10.47 5.22
N LEU A 9 5.58 -11.75 5.56
CA LEU A 9 4.32 -12.47 5.71
C LEU A 9 3.95 -12.61 7.19
N ASP A 10 2.67 -12.79 7.46
CA ASP A 10 2.18 -13.18 8.78
C ASP A 10 2.47 -14.69 9.05
N PRO A 11 2.20 -15.20 10.28
CA PRO A 11 2.42 -16.60 10.61
C PRO A 11 1.60 -17.61 9.78
N PHE A 12 0.57 -17.15 9.07
CA PHE A 12 -0.28 -17.97 8.20
C PHE A 12 0.13 -17.88 6.72
N GLY A 13 1.15 -17.10 6.39
CA GLY A 13 1.66 -16.91 5.03
C GLY A 13 0.95 -15.84 4.21
N PHE A 14 0.13 -14.99 4.83
CA PHE A 14 -0.48 -13.84 4.15
C PHE A 14 0.46 -12.64 4.12
N VAL A 15 0.35 -11.83 3.06
CA VAL A 15 1.13 -10.60 2.90
C VAL A 15 0.73 -9.61 3.98
N ASN A 16 1.74 -9.05 4.66
CA ASN A 16 1.48 -8.29 5.87
C ASN A 16 2.11 -6.88 5.84
N THR A 17 3.45 -6.78 5.88
CA THR A 17 4.14 -5.49 6.06
C THR A 17 5.56 -5.53 5.51
N THR A 18 6.24 -4.39 5.51
CA THR A 18 7.71 -4.30 5.36
C THR A 18 8.34 -3.89 6.69
N ASN A 19 9.67 -3.73 6.73
CA ASN A 19 10.42 -3.50 7.96
C ASN A 19 9.95 -2.24 8.70
N ALA A 20 9.71 -1.15 7.95
CA ALA A 20 9.31 0.13 8.52
C ALA A 20 8.03 0.73 7.91
N CYS A 21 7.41 0.07 6.93
CA CYS A 21 6.24 0.58 6.22
C CYS A 21 5.13 -0.46 6.11
N ASN A 22 3.88 -0.02 6.06
CA ASN A 22 2.75 -0.88 5.69
C ASN A 22 2.69 -1.05 4.17
N PHE A 23 2.12 -2.17 3.71
CA PHE A 23 2.05 -2.53 2.30
C PHE A 23 0.61 -2.52 1.78
N PHE A 24 0.45 -2.05 0.56
CA PHE A 24 -0.83 -1.96 -0.15
C PHE A 24 -0.67 -2.48 -1.57
N ILE A 25 -1.73 -3.09 -2.09
CA ILE A 25 -1.87 -3.41 -3.50
C ILE A 25 -3.16 -2.82 -4.06
N VAL A 26 -3.18 -2.59 -5.37
CA VAL A 26 -4.40 -2.32 -6.14
C VAL A 26 -4.67 -3.53 -7.00
N ARG A 27 -5.85 -4.12 -6.84
CA ARG A 27 -6.26 -5.29 -7.62
C ARG A 27 -7.73 -5.21 -7.95
N LYS A 28 -8.07 -5.45 -9.22
CA LYS A 28 -9.45 -5.32 -9.74
C LYS A 28 -10.08 -3.95 -9.38
N GLY A 29 -9.28 -2.88 -9.41
CA GLY A 29 -9.71 -1.52 -9.06
C GLY A 29 -9.91 -1.27 -7.56
N GLN A 30 -9.57 -2.22 -6.69
CA GLN A 30 -9.74 -2.13 -5.25
C GLN A 30 -8.38 -2.03 -4.55
N VAL A 31 -8.29 -1.20 -3.51
CA VAL A 31 -7.12 -1.06 -2.65
C VAL A 31 -7.18 -2.11 -1.54
N TRP A 32 -6.18 -2.98 -1.44
CA TRP A 32 -6.10 -3.98 -0.38
C TRP A 32 -4.87 -3.75 0.48
N THR A 33 -5.02 -3.94 1.79
CA THR A 33 -3.93 -3.94 2.77
C THR A 33 -4.19 -5.00 3.84
N SER A 34 -3.16 -5.39 4.58
CA SER A 34 -3.25 -6.38 5.66
C SER A 34 -4.32 -6.00 6.68
N THR A 35 -4.90 -6.97 7.38
CA THR A 35 -5.87 -6.72 8.47
C THR A 35 -5.30 -5.86 9.59
N GLY A 36 -3.98 -5.86 9.78
CA GLY A 36 -3.30 -5.15 10.86
C GLY A 36 -2.93 -6.03 12.05
N ASP A 37 -3.41 -7.28 12.10
CA ASP A 37 -3.27 -8.16 13.28
C ASP A 37 -1.81 -8.49 13.63
N TYR A 38 -0.93 -8.49 12.63
CA TYR A 38 0.49 -8.86 12.77
C TYR A 38 1.43 -7.73 12.30
N CYS A 39 0.98 -6.49 12.20
CA CYS A 39 1.84 -5.37 11.82
C CYS A 39 1.59 -4.13 12.68
N MET A 40 2.46 -3.13 12.52
CA MET A 40 2.26 -1.83 13.15
C MET A 40 1.01 -1.16 12.58
N ASN A 41 0.15 -0.65 13.47
CA ASN A 41 -0.99 0.20 13.10
C ASN A 41 -0.50 1.62 12.75
N GLY A 42 0.11 1.76 11.57
CA GLY A 42 0.72 3.00 11.12
C GLY A 42 -0.29 4.13 10.91
N ILE A 43 0.03 5.34 11.38
CA ILE A 43 -0.83 6.53 11.20
C ILE A 43 -1.03 6.83 9.71
N THR A 44 0.02 6.75 8.90
CA THR A 44 -0.07 6.98 7.45
C THR A 44 -0.94 5.92 6.76
N ARG A 45 -0.88 4.66 7.20
CA ARG A 45 -1.77 3.60 6.72
C ARG A 45 -3.23 3.96 7.01
N GLN A 46 -3.53 4.33 8.26
CA GLN A 46 -4.88 4.69 8.67
C GLN A 46 -5.42 5.85 7.85
N LYS A 47 -4.63 6.92 7.68
CA LYS A 47 -4.99 8.05 6.82
C LYS A 47 -5.27 7.65 5.38
N VAL A 48 -4.46 6.77 4.78
CA VAL A 48 -4.72 6.28 3.41
C VAL A 48 -6.04 5.51 3.34
N ILE A 49 -6.35 4.68 4.33
CA ILE A 49 -7.62 3.94 4.40
C ILE A 49 -8.81 4.91 4.51
N ASP A 50 -8.70 5.90 5.39
CA ASP A 50 -9.76 6.89 5.61
C ASP A 50 -9.99 7.74 4.36
N LEU A 51 -8.91 8.22 3.72
CA LEU A 51 -8.99 8.92 2.43
C LEU A 51 -9.65 8.06 1.34
N CYS A 52 -9.36 6.76 1.31
CA CYS A 52 -10.02 5.88 0.36
C CYS A 52 -11.53 5.81 0.62
N ARG A 53 -11.94 5.63 1.87
CA ARG A 53 -13.36 5.58 2.29
C ARG A 53 -14.09 6.89 1.98
N GLU A 54 -13.48 8.03 2.26
CA GLU A 54 -14.06 9.37 2.07
C GLU A 54 -14.21 9.78 0.60
N ASN A 55 -13.46 9.14 -0.31
CA ASN A 55 -13.39 9.51 -1.72
C ASN A 55 -13.88 8.41 -2.67
N ASP A 56 -14.74 7.51 -2.17
CA ASP A 56 -15.33 6.41 -2.95
C ASP A 56 -14.28 5.52 -3.65
N ILE A 57 -13.13 5.30 -2.99
CA ILE A 57 -12.12 4.33 -3.42
C ILE A 57 -12.33 3.06 -2.60
N SER A 58 -12.75 1.97 -3.25
CA SER A 58 -12.96 0.69 -2.57
C SER A 58 -11.67 0.23 -1.89
N VAL A 59 -11.70 0.12 -0.56
CA VAL A 59 -10.58 -0.32 0.26
C VAL A 59 -10.97 -1.48 1.16
N PHE A 60 -10.08 -2.47 1.28
CA PHE A 60 -10.29 -3.65 2.12
C PHE A 60 -9.05 -3.91 2.98
N GLU A 61 -9.27 -4.03 4.28
CA GLU A 61 -8.33 -4.58 5.24
C GLU A 61 -8.59 -6.10 5.27
N ARG A 62 -7.71 -6.91 4.69
CA ARG A 62 -7.95 -8.33 4.45
C ARG A 62 -6.66 -9.14 4.37
N ASN A 63 -6.81 -10.46 4.54
CA ASN A 63 -5.76 -11.42 4.19
C ASN A 63 -5.72 -11.63 2.67
N PHE A 64 -4.51 -11.58 2.11
CA PHE A 64 -4.22 -11.87 0.70
C PHE A 64 -2.82 -12.49 0.55
N SER A 65 -2.63 -13.30 -0.48
CA SER A 65 -1.41 -14.07 -0.72
C SER A 65 -0.37 -13.33 -1.54
N LEU A 66 0.86 -13.84 -1.59
CA LEU A 66 1.88 -13.37 -2.54
C LEU A 66 1.42 -13.52 -4.00
N VAL A 67 0.67 -14.57 -4.33
CA VAL A 67 0.11 -14.76 -5.67
C VAL A 67 -0.84 -13.63 -6.02
N ASP A 68 -1.64 -13.17 -5.06
CA ASP A 68 -2.54 -12.03 -5.24
C ASP A 68 -1.74 -10.74 -5.49
N THR A 69 -0.65 -10.56 -4.75
CA THR A 69 0.27 -9.43 -4.86
C THR A 69 1.00 -9.38 -6.20
N TYR A 70 1.52 -10.51 -6.70
CA TYR A 70 2.18 -10.56 -8.00
C TYR A 70 1.21 -10.25 -9.17
N GLY A 71 -0.08 -10.52 -8.98
CA GLY A 71 -1.13 -10.19 -9.94
C GLY A 71 -1.77 -8.80 -9.75
N ALA A 72 -1.20 -7.95 -8.90
CA ALA A 72 -1.70 -6.60 -8.67
C ALA A 72 -1.40 -5.67 -9.84
N SER A 73 -2.29 -4.70 -10.08
CA SER A 73 -2.07 -3.65 -11.07
C SER A 73 -1.21 -2.51 -10.53
N GLU A 74 -1.16 -2.32 -9.22
CA GLU A 74 -0.28 -1.36 -8.55
C GLU A 74 0.12 -1.92 -7.17
N ALA A 75 1.27 -1.54 -6.65
CA ALA A 75 1.66 -1.79 -5.27
C ALA A 75 2.35 -0.54 -4.70
N PHE A 76 2.21 -0.31 -3.40
CA PHE A 76 2.87 0.81 -2.74
C PHE A 76 3.03 0.57 -1.24
N LEU A 77 3.95 1.32 -0.65
CA LEU A 77 4.22 1.37 0.77
C LEU A 77 3.65 2.64 1.37
N THR A 78 3.27 2.59 2.64
CA THR A 78 3.00 3.78 3.45
C THR A 78 3.90 3.84 4.66
N GLY A 79 4.54 4.98 4.89
CA GLY A 79 5.46 5.20 6.01
C GLY A 79 5.71 6.69 6.26
N THR A 80 6.34 7.03 7.38
CA THR A 80 6.59 8.43 7.79
C THR A 80 7.50 9.16 6.80
N PHE A 81 8.57 8.49 6.34
CA PHE A 81 9.52 9.04 5.37
C PHE A 81 9.10 8.61 3.96
N GLY A 82 8.33 9.46 3.28
CA GLY A 82 7.89 9.22 1.90
C GLY A 82 6.37 9.20 1.72
N ALA A 83 5.59 9.15 2.82
CA ALA A 83 4.13 9.06 2.88
C ALA A 83 3.55 7.88 2.08
N GLN A 84 3.65 7.91 0.75
CA GLN A 84 3.33 6.83 -0.17
C GLN A 84 4.48 6.64 -1.18
N THR A 85 5.10 5.46 -1.17
CA THR A 85 6.20 5.08 -2.07
C THR A 85 5.73 3.96 -3.00
N PRO A 86 5.80 4.11 -4.33
CA PRO A 86 5.33 3.06 -5.23
C PRO A 86 6.30 1.87 -5.24
N VAL A 87 5.78 0.67 -5.42
CA VAL A 87 6.54 -0.58 -5.54
C VAL A 87 6.36 -1.11 -6.97
N PHE A 88 7.48 -1.25 -7.69
CA PHE A 88 7.49 -1.62 -9.10
C PHE A 88 7.88 -3.07 -9.34
N GLU A 89 8.56 -3.70 -8.40
CA GLU A 89 9.05 -5.07 -8.53
C GLU A 89 8.96 -5.79 -7.18
N ILE A 90 8.55 -7.06 -7.20
CA ILE A 90 8.55 -7.94 -6.02
C ILE A 90 9.10 -9.29 -6.47
N ASP A 91 10.17 -9.76 -5.84
CA ASP A 91 10.86 -11.02 -6.17
C ASP A 91 11.22 -11.17 -7.66
N GLY A 92 11.72 -10.09 -8.28
CA GLY A 92 12.06 -10.07 -9.71
C GLY A 92 10.86 -9.96 -10.66
N ARG A 93 9.63 -9.84 -10.12
CA ARG A 93 8.40 -9.73 -10.91
C ARG A 93 7.93 -8.29 -10.96
N MET A 94 7.80 -7.76 -12.17
CA MET A 94 7.28 -6.42 -12.41
C MET A 94 5.80 -6.33 -12.00
N ILE A 95 5.48 -5.31 -11.22
CA ILE A 95 4.11 -4.97 -10.81
C ILE A 95 3.63 -3.78 -11.64
N GLY A 96 2.42 -3.86 -12.19
CA GLY A 96 1.78 -2.72 -12.86
C GLY A 96 2.54 -2.14 -14.06
N GLY A 97 3.44 -2.90 -14.69
CA GLY A 97 4.30 -2.42 -15.77
C GLY A 97 5.43 -1.48 -15.32
N GLY A 98 5.77 -1.46 -14.03
CA GLY A 98 6.93 -0.76 -13.49
C GLY A 98 6.75 0.75 -13.35
N LYS A 99 5.49 1.21 -13.24
CA LYS A 99 5.15 2.63 -13.12
C LYS A 99 4.07 2.81 -12.06
N ALA A 100 4.04 4.01 -11.48
CA ALA A 100 2.99 4.37 -10.54
C ALA A 100 1.66 4.52 -11.31
N GLY A 101 0.62 3.85 -10.84
CA GLY A 101 -0.67 3.82 -11.52
C GLY A 101 -1.63 4.92 -11.06
N PRO A 102 -2.81 4.99 -11.71
CA PRO A 102 -3.79 6.04 -11.45
C PRO A 102 -4.34 6.04 -10.03
N VAL A 103 -4.52 4.86 -9.40
CA VAL A 103 -5.05 4.79 -8.03
C VAL A 103 -4.04 5.33 -7.03
N PHE A 104 -2.77 4.95 -7.16
CA PHE A 104 -1.67 5.50 -6.38
C PHE A 104 -1.59 7.02 -6.51
N HIS A 105 -1.63 7.55 -7.74
CA HIS A 105 -1.57 8.99 -7.97
C HIS A 105 -2.77 9.73 -7.36
N ARG A 106 -3.97 9.15 -7.45
CA ARG A 106 -5.18 9.70 -6.81
C ARG A 106 -5.03 9.76 -5.28
N ILE A 107 -4.61 8.66 -4.64
CA ILE A 107 -4.39 8.60 -3.19
C ILE A 107 -3.34 9.64 -2.76
N ARG A 108 -2.22 9.73 -3.48
CA ARG A 108 -1.14 10.68 -3.17
C ARG A 108 -1.59 12.14 -3.30
N ALA A 109 -2.43 12.44 -4.28
CA ALA A 109 -3.00 13.78 -4.44
C ALA A 109 -3.95 14.14 -3.28
N LEU A 110 -4.85 13.22 -2.90
CA LEU A 110 -5.76 13.39 -1.77
C LEU A 110 -5.01 13.59 -0.45
N TYR A 111 -4.00 12.75 -0.18
CA TYR A 111 -3.18 12.86 1.02
C TYR A 111 -2.45 14.20 1.09
N LYS A 112 -1.88 14.66 -0.03
CA LYS A 112 -1.24 15.98 -0.09
C LYS A 112 -2.23 17.11 0.21
N ALA A 113 -3.45 17.03 -0.28
CA ALA A 113 -4.49 18.04 -0.02
C ALA A 113 -4.90 18.06 1.46
N GLU A 114 -5.10 16.90 2.08
CA GLU A 114 -5.45 16.78 3.50
C GLU A 114 -4.36 17.40 4.41
N ILE A 115 -3.09 17.07 4.17
CA ILE A 115 -1.98 17.62 4.95
C ILE A 115 -1.83 19.14 4.77
N ALA A 116 -2.17 19.67 3.59
CA ALA A 116 -2.13 21.12 3.36
C ALA A 116 -3.19 21.86 4.18
N LEU A 117 -4.37 21.26 4.40
CA LEU A 117 -5.43 21.84 5.22
C LEU A 117 -5.06 21.91 6.71
N LEU A 118 -4.31 20.92 7.23
CA LEU A 118 -3.88 20.88 8.64
C LEU A 118 -2.77 21.91 8.97
N ARG A 119 -2.18 22.56 7.95
CA ARG A 119 -1.12 23.55 8.12
C ARG A 119 -1.63 25.00 8.15
N ASN A 120 -2.93 25.19 7.98
CA ASN A 120 -3.63 26.48 8.06
C ASN A 120 -4.48 26.54 9.33
#